data_AF-A0A3B8JR40-F1
#
_entry.id   AF-A0A3B8JR40-F1
#
_cell.length_a   1.000
_cell.length_b   1.000
_cell.length_c   1.000
_cell.angle_alpha   90.00
_cell.angle_beta   90.00
_cell.angle_gamma   90.00
#
_symmetry.space_group_name_H-M   'P 1'
#
loop_
_entity.id
_entity.type
_entity.pdbx_description
1 polymer ?
#
loop_
_entity_poly.entity_id
_entity_poly.type
_entity_poly.pdbx_seq_one_letter_code
_entity_poly.pdbx_strand_id
1 'polypeptide(L)'
;MPAGSFEKNNWGWQLSQLQQRFGEWWELQTTRFSPDIPNMSLPSWLKSPLLWLVVKAAFWVLLAFLLCWVAVQIMRSLSPYFYSLRNQLNQSADKATKTSASESSVAGWLQRSQKFQQQGHYREACRSLYMAMLQRLHDN
;
A
#
# COMPACT_ATOMS: atom_id res chain seq x y z
N MET A 1 8.82 18.61 -38.63
CA MET A 1 8.45 17.54 -37.69
C MET A 1 9.21 17.78 -36.38
N PRO A 2 8.59 18.31 -35.32
CA PRO A 2 9.32 18.66 -34.11
C PRO A 2 9.43 17.43 -33.19
N ALA A 3 10.66 17.11 -32.80
CA ALA A 3 10.95 16.10 -31.79
C ALA A 3 10.36 16.56 -30.45
N GLY A 4 9.35 15.85 -29.97
CA GLY A 4 8.71 16.10 -28.68
C GLY A 4 9.75 16.09 -27.57
N SER A 5 9.80 17.20 -26.84
CA SER A 5 10.59 17.35 -25.62
C SER A 5 10.19 16.28 -24.61
N PHE A 6 11.02 15.25 -24.45
CA PHE A 6 10.86 14.28 -23.38
C PHE A 6 10.99 15.02 -22.04
N GLU A 7 9.86 15.18 -21.36
CA GLU A 7 9.73 15.72 -20.02
C GLU A 7 10.64 14.93 -19.06
N LYS A 8 11.73 15.55 -18.64
CA LYS A 8 12.76 14.98 -17.74
C LYS A 8 12.26 14.74 -16.30
N ASN A 9 10.95 14.79 -16.06
CA ASN A 9 10.31 14.53 -14.76
C ASN A 9 9.27 13.41 -14.85
N ASN A 10 9.51 12.43 -15.73
CA ASN A 10 8.65 11.27 -15.86
C ASN A 10 8.93 10.30 -14.70
N TRP A 11 8.09 10.38 -13.66
CA TRP A 11 8.07 9.48 -12.51
C TRP A 11 8.08 7.99 -12.91
N GLY A 12 7.52 7.64 -14.07
CA GLY A 12 7.56 6.28 -14.59
C GLY A 12 8.97 5.80 -14.95
N TRP A 13 9.84 6.69 -15.43
CA TRP A 13 11.24 6.36 -15.73
C TRP A 13 12.08 6.21 -14.46
N GLN A 14 11.81 7.01 -13.42
CA GLN A 14 12.47 6.85 -12.12
C GLN A 14 12.06 5.54 -11.44
N LEU A 15 10.78 5.16 -11.56
CA LEU A 15 10.27 3.90 -11.03
C LEU A 15 10.85 2.69 -11.76
N SER A 16 10.99 2.76 -13.08
CA SER A 16 11.61 1.69 -13.87
C SER A 16 13.10 1.51 -13.55
N GLN A 17 13.84 2.61 -13.37
CA GLN A 17 15.23 2.58 -12.93
C GLN A 17 15.39 1.97 -11.52
N LEU A 18 14.47 2.29 -10.60
CA LEU A 18 14.44 1.68 -9.26
C LEU A 18 14.16 0.19 -9.33
N GLN A 19 13.16 -0.24 -10.12
CA GLN A 19 12.82 -1.65 -10.29
C GLN A 19 14.00 -2.44 -10.89
N GLN A 20 14.69 -1.87 -11.87
CA GLN A 20 15.85 -2.49 -12.51
C GLN A 20 17.02 -2.65 -11.54
N ARG A 21 17.37 -1.59 -10.79
CA ARG A 21 18.41 -1.67 -9.76
C ARG A 21 18.06 -2.62 -8.63
N PHE A 22 16.77 -2.71 -8.27
CA PHE A 22 16.31 -3.65 -7.24
C PHE A 22 16.42 -5.10 -7.72
N GLY A 23 16.12 -5.36 -9.00
CA GLY A 23 16.31 -6.66 -9.63
C GLY A 23 17.78 -7.08 -9.65
N GLU A 24 18.67 -6.22 -10.15
CA GLU A 24 20.11 -6.49 -10.17
C GLU A 24 20.68 -6.69 -8.76
N TRP A 25 20.28 -5.86 -7.79
CA TRP A 25 20.68 -6.03 -6.40
C TRP A 25 20.16 -7.34 -5.80
N TRP A 26 18.91 -7.72 -6.10
CA TRP A 26 18.30 -8.96 -5.64
C TRP A 26 19.00 -10.19 -6.20
N GLU A 27 19.37 -10.18 -7.48
CA GLU A 27 20.17 -11.23 -8.11
C GLU A 27 21.55 -11.33 -7.44
N LEU A 28 22.22 -10.20 -7.20
CA LEU A 28 23.52 -10.18 -6.51
C LEU A 28 23.40 -10.68 -5.07
N GLN A 29 22.33 -10.33 -4.37
CA GLN A 29 22.11 -10.75 -3.00
C GLN A 29 21.79 -12.25 -2.94
N THR A 30 20.87 -12.75 -3.75
CA THR A 30 20.54 -14.19 -3.79
C THR A 30 21.73 -15.04 -4.22
N THR A 31 22.55 -14.59 -5.17
CA THR A 31 23.78 -15.28 -5.58
C THR A 31 24.82 -15.31 -4.45
N ARG A 32 24.96 -14.21 -3.68
CA ARG A 32 25.83 -14.17 -2.49
C ARG A 32 25.31 -15.02 -1.33
N PHE A 33 23.99 -15.22 -1.27
CA PHE A 33 23.31 -16.02 -0.27
C PHE A 33 23.17 -17.48 -0.66
N SER A 34 23.80 -17.96 -1.74
CA SER A 34 24.06 -19.39 -1.93
C SER A 34 25.19 -19.79 -0.99
N PRO A 35 24.89 -20.25 0.23
CA PRO A 35 25.95 -20.67 1.12
C PRO A 35 26.37 -22.04 0.57
N ASP A 36 27.65 -22.24 0.30
CA ASP A 36 28.18 -23.59 0.38
C ASP A 36 27.97 -24.01 1.83
N ILE A 37 26.82 -24.61 2.14
CA ILE A 37 26.49 -25.09 3.47
C ILE A 37 27.33 -26.36 3.62
N PRO A 38 28.50 -26.34 4.30
CA PRO A 38 29.15 -27.60 4.65
C PRO A 38 28.12 -28.41 5.41
N ASN A 39 28.04 -29.70 5.11
CA ASN A 39 27.05 -30.65 5.58
C ASN A 39 27.13 -30.78 7.12
N MET A 40 26.69 -29.74 7.82
CA MET A 40 26.82 -29.58 9.26
C MET A 40 25.61 -30.32 9.81
N SER A 41 25.87 -31.55 10.25
CA SER A 41 24.89 -32.45 10.80
C SER A 41 24.16 -31.76 11.95
N LEU A 42 22.97 -31.21 11.64
CA LEU A 42 22.08 -30.62 12.63
C LEU A 42 21.90 -31.65 13.77
N PRO A 43 22.23 -31.28 15.00
CA PRO A 43 22.26 -32.21 16.11
C PRO A 43 20.86 -32.79 16.31
N SER A 44 20.78 -34.08 16.62
CA SER A 44 19.54 -34.89 16.55
C SER A 44 18.37 -34.33 17.37
N TRP A 45 18.65 -33.61 18.45
CA TRP A 45 17.63 -32.92 19.26
C TRP A 45 16.88 -31.84 18.48
N LEU A 46 17.51 -31.19 17.50
CA LEU A 46 16.92 -30.16 16.62
C LEU A 46 16.00 -30.76 15.53
N LYS A 47 16.09 -32.08 15.28
CA LYS A 47 15.22 -32.81 14.33
C LYS A 47 13.89 -33.26 14.95
N SER A 48 13.63 -32.89 16.21
CA SER A 48 12.37 -33.25 16.86
C SER A 48 11.17 -32.58 16.16
N PRO A 49 10.09 -33.34 15.83
CA PRO A 49 8.93 -32.80 15.12
C PRO A 49 8.19 -31.69 15.90
N LEU A 50 8.28 -31.70 17.24
CA LEU A 50 7.73 -30.63 18.08
C LEU A 50 8.47 -29.30 17.89
N LEU A 51 9.80 -29.34 17.82
CA LEU A 51 10.61 -28.14 17.60
C LEU A 51 10.39 -27.56 16.21
N TRP A 52 10.24 -28.41 15.19
CA TRP A 52 9.89 -27.95 13.84
C TRP A 52 8.56 -27.18 13.82
N LEU A 53 7.57 -27.66 14.58
CA LEU A 53 6.26 -27.02 14.71
C LEU A 53 6.38 -25.67 15.42
N VAL A 54 7.15 -25.59 16.51
CA VAL A 54 7.42 -24.34 17.25
C VAL A 54 8.17 -23.33 16.37
N VAL A 55 9.21 -23.75 15.65
CA VAL A 55 9.98 -22.88 14.75
C VAL A 55 9.08 -22.36 13.62
N LYS A 56 8.24 -23.22 13.03
CA LYS A 56 7.28 -22.81 12.01
C LYS A 56 6.26 -21.81 12.58
N ALA A 57 5.70 -22.08 13.75
CA ALA A 57 4.77 -21.17 14.42
C ALA A 57 5.44 -19.82 14.73
N ALA A 58 6.64 -19.83 15.30
CA ALA A 58 7.42 -18.63 15.59
C ALA A 58 7.72 -17.83 14.31
N PHE A 59 8.06 -18.51 13.22
CA PHE A 59 8.27 -17.88 11.91
C PHE A 59 7.00 -17.18 11.41
N TRP A 60 5.84 -17.83 11.49
CA TRP A 60 4.57 -17.23 11.09
C TRP A 60 4.16 -16.07 11.99
N VAL A 61 4.37 -16.18 13.30
CA VAL A 61 4.13 -15.09 14.25
C VAL A 61 5.02 -13.89 13.92
N LEU A 62 6.30 -14.13 13.67
CA LEU A 62 7.26 -13.07 13.35
C LEU A 62 6.94 -12.42 11.99
N LEU A 63 6.54 -13.23 11.00
CA LEU A 63 6.08 -12.74 9.70
C LEU A 63 4.81 -11.89 9.82
N ALA A 64 3.80 -12.35 10.57
CA ALA A 64 2.56 -11.62 10.80
C ALA A 64 2.81 -10.32 11.58
N PHE A 65 3.68 -10.37 12.60
CA PHE A 65 4.12 -9.21 13.36
C PHE A 65 4.80 -8.19 12.46
N LEU A 66 5.70 -8.63 11.58
CA LEU A 66 6.41 -7.77 10.64
C LEU A 66 5.45 -7.14 9.62
N LEU A 67 4.49 -7.89 9.09
CA LEU A 67 3.43 -7.35 8.23
C LEU A 67 2.61 -6.27 8.95
N CYS A 68 2.18 -6.55 10.18
CA CYS A 68 1.40 -5.61 10.98
C CYS A 68 2.21 -4.35 11.28
N TRP A 69 3.48 -4.53 11.65
CA TRP A 69 4.42 -3.43 11.89
C TRP A 69 4.60 -2.53 10.66
N VAL A 70 4.83 -3.13 9.49
CA VAL A 70 4.96 -2.39 8.23
C VAL A 70 3.66 -1.66 7.89
N ALA A 71 2.50 -2.28 8.08
CA ALA A 71 1.21 -1.64 7.86
C ALA A 71 1.01 -0.42 8.76
N VAL A 72 1.36 -0.54 10.06
CA VAL A 72 1.33 0.57 11.02
C VAL A 72 2.33 1.65 10.65
N GLN A 73 3.54 1.29 10.24
CA GLN A 73 4.59 2.24 9.86
C GLN A 73 4.18 3.06 8.64
N ILE A 74 3.65 2.42 7.60
CA ILE A 74 3.09 3.09 6.42
C ILE A 74 1.97 4.03 6.86
N MET A 75 1.03 3.55 7.68
CA MET A 75 -0.09 4.35 8.13
C MET A 75 0.34 5.57 8.97
N ARG A 76 1.39 5.44 9.78
CA ARG A 76 1.95 6.52 10.60
C ARG A 76 2.69 7.55 9.75
N SER A 77 3.47 7.11 8.76
CA SER A 77 4.17 8.01 7.81
C SER A 77 3.20 8.82 6.95
N LEU A 78 2.05 8.26 6.58
CA LEU A 78 1.03 8.99 5.82
C LEU A 78 0.10 9.84 6.70
N SER A 79 0.08 9.63 8.03
CA SER A 79 -0.79 10.39 8.94
C SER A 79 -0.62 11.92 8.89
N PRO A 80 0.58 12.53 8.86
CA PRO A 80 0.71 13.99 8.81
C PRO A 80 0.25 14.59 7.48
N TYR A 81 0.29 13.83 6.38
CA TYR A 81 -0.24 14.26 5.09
C TYR A 81 -1.77 14.25 5.05
N PHE A 82 -2.42 13.31 5.75
CA PHE A 82 -3.88 13.24 5.79
C PHE A 82 -4.50 14.20 6.80
N TYR A 83 -3.84 14.51 7.93
CA TYR A 83 -4.42 15.44 8.91
C TYR A 83 -4.57 16.86 8.36
N SER A 84 -3.61 17.36 7.58
CA SER A 84 -3.70 18.68 6.94
C SER A 84 -4.79 18.69 5.86
N LEU A 85 -4.86 17.66 5.03
CA LEU A 85 -5.84 17.53 3.95
C LEU A 85 -7.27 17.34 4.52
N ARG A 86 -7.43 16.55 5.58
CA ARG A 86 -8.71 16.34 6.27
C ARG A 86 -9.21 17.61 6.96
N ASN A 87 -8.31 18.41 7.56
CA ASN A 87 -8.72 19.70 8.13
C ASN A 87 -9.20 20.67 7.05
N GLN A 88 -8.51 20.72 5.90
CA GLN A 88 -8.93 21.54 4.76
C GLN A 88 -10.23 21.05 4.12
N LEU A 89 -10.42 19.73 4.00
CA LEU A 89 -11.65 19.12 3.50
C LEU A 89 -12.82 19.32 4.46
N ASN A 90 -12.62 19.24 5.77
CA ASN A 90 -13.67 19.51 6.75
C ASN A 90 -14.07 20.99 6.72
N GLN A 91 -13.10 21.92 6.65
CA GLN A 91 -13.40 23.35 6.50
C GLN A 91 -14.10 23.67 5.16
N SER A 92 -13.77 22.94 4.09
CA SER A 92 -14.42 23.08 2.78
C SER A 92 -15.79 22.39 2.73
N ALA A 93 -15.95 21.28 3.44
CA ALA A 93 -17.21 20.56 3.60
C ALA A 93 -18.18 21.37 4.45
N ASP A 94 -17.77 21.98 5.56
CA ASP A 94 -18.63 22.87 6.35
C ASP A 94 -19.12 24.08 5.53
N LYS A 95 -18.33 24.53 4.55
CA LYS A 95 -18.76 25.56 3.58
C LYS A 95 -19.70 25.01 2.49
N ALA A 96 -19.48 23.79 2.02
CA ALA A 96 -20.28 23.15 0.96
C ALA A 96 -21.60 22.52 1.45
N THR A 97 -21.67 22.05 2.69
CA THR A 97 -22.88 21.47 3.32
C THR A 97 -23.98 22.53 3.48
N LYS A 98 -23.64 23.82 3.47
CA LYS A 98 -24.63 24.91 3.38
C LYS A 98 -25.25 25.06 1.98
N THR A 99 -24.75 24.37 0.94
CA THR A 99 -25.18 24.58 -0.45
C THR A 99 -25.70 23.31 -1.15
N SER A 100 -25.30 22.09 -0.75
CA SER A 100 -25.59 20.88 -1.54
C SER A 100 -26.36 19.78 -0.80
N ALA A 101 -27.41 20.13 -0.07
CA ALA A 101 -28.19 19.18 0.73
C ALA A 101 -29.06 18.20 -0.08
N SER A 102 -29.13 18.24 -1.42
CA SER A 102 -30.28 17.61 -2.09
C SER A 102 -30.06 16.64 -3.24
N GLU A 103 -28.91 16.54 -3.92
CA GLU A 103 -28.90 15.74 -5.16
C GLU A 103 -27.68 14.83 -5.31
N SER A 104 -27.94 13.51 -5.16
CA SER A 104 -27.13 12.37 -5.60
C SER A 104 -25.94 11.93 -4.72
N SER A 105 -26.26 11.44 -3.51
CA SER A 105 -25.32 10.81 -2.57
C SER A 105 -24.35 9.81 -3.23
N VAL A 106 -24.86 8.88 -4.05
CA VAL A 106 -24.03 7.87 -4.74
C VAL A 106 -23.14 8.47 -5.84
N ALA A 107 -23.67 9.39 -6.65
CA ALA A 107 -22.90 10.02 -7.72
C ALA A 107 -21.79 10.92 -7.17
N GLY A 108 -22.03 11.59 -6.04
CA GLY A 108 -21.03 12.38 -5.33
C GLY A 108 -19.85 11.54 -4.80
N TRP A 109 -20.12 10.32 -4.32
CA TRP A 109 -19.06 9.39 -3.89
C TRP A 109 -18.25 8.83 -5.08
N LEU A 110 -18.91 8.52 -6.19
CA LEU A 110 -18.27 8.07 -7.43
C LEU A 110 -17.36 9.13 -8.05
N GLN A 111 -17.84 10.38 -8.12
CA GLN A 111 -17.03 11.49 -8.62
C GLN A 111 -15.81 11.73 -7.72
N ARG A 112 -15.95 11.53 -6.40
CA ARG A 112 -14.82 11.58 -5.46
C ARG A 112 -13.82 10.44 -5.70
N SER A 113 -14.27 9.21 -5.94
CA SER A 113 -13.36 8.09 -6.19
C SER A 113 -12.52 8.29 -7.45
N GLN A 114 -13.12 8.83 -8.52
CA GLN A 114 -12.43 9.14 -9.77
C GLN A 114 -11.38 10.23 -9.58
N LYS A 115 -11.67 11.26 -8.79
CA LYS A 115 -10.67 12.30 -8.46
C LYS A 115 -9.50 11.73 -7.66
N PHE A 116 -9.75 10.86 -6.69
CA PHE A 116 -8.68 10.19 -5.93
C PHE A 116 -7.86 9.24 -6.79
N GLN A 117 -8.48 8.56 -7.76
CA GLN A 117 -7.78 7.72 -8.73
C GLN A 117 -6.85 8.54 -9.63
N GLN A 118 -7.31 9.69 -10.13
CA GLN A 118 -6.48 10.60 -10.95
C GLN A 118 -5.29 11.18 -10.19
N GLN A 119 -5.39 11.26 -8.86
CA GLN A 119 -4.32 11.73 -7.97
C GLN A 119 -3.41 10.60 -7.48
N GLY A 120 -3.62 9.35 -7.92
CA GLY A 120 -2.84 8.19 -7.49
C GLY A 120 -3.16 7.68 -6.08
N HIS A 121 -4.22 8.18 -5.45
CA HIS A 121 -4.65 7.80 -4.10
C HIS A 121 -5.64 6.61 -4.13
N TYR A 122 -5.16 5.45 -4.56
CA TYR A 122 -5.97 4.24 -4.76
C TYR A 122 -6.72 3.74 -3.52
N ARG A 123 -6.12 3.90 -2.32
CA ARG A 123 -6.74 3.46 -1.06
C ARG A 123 -8.03 4.24 -0.76
N GLU A 124 -8.08 5.51 -1.14
CA GLU A 124 -9.20 6.41 -0.89
C GLU A 124 -10.26 6.29 -2.00
N ALA A 125 -9.82 6.00 -3.23
CA ALA A 125 -10.72 5.58 -4.30
C ALA A 125 -11.50 4.32 -3.91
N CYS A 126 -10.84 3.30 -3.35
CA CYS A 126 -11.52 2.10 -2.86
C CYS A 126 -12.47 2.38 -1.70
N ARG A 127 -12.08 3.23 -0.74
CA ARG A 127 -12.93 3.59 0.40
C ARG A 127 -14.19 4.35 -0.03
N SER A 128 -14.05 5.31 -0.94
CA SER A 128 -15.19 6.08 -1.47
C SER A 128 -16.12 5.20 -2.31
N LEU A 129 -15.58 4.27 -3.09
CA LEU A 129 -16.38 3.24 -3.77
C LEU A 129 -17.12 2.33 -2.79
N TYR A 130 -16.49 1.93 -1.69
CA TYR A 130 -17.13 1.14 -0.64
C TYR A 130 -18.31 1.88 -0.01
N MET A 131 -18.14 3.16 0.32
CA MET A 131 -19.22 4.01 0.86
C MET A 131 -20.36 4.20 -0.16
N ALA A 132 -20.03 4.41 -1.44
CA ALA A 132 -21.03 4.50 -2.50
C ALA A 132 -21.86 3.21 -2.61
N MET A 133 -21.20 2.06 -2.49
CA MET A 133 -21.84 0.75 -2.56
C MET A 133 -22.73 0.49 -1.35
N LEU A 134 -22.27 0.87 -0.15
CA LEU A 134 -23.06 0.77 1.09
C LEU A 134 -24.32 1.64 1.03
N GLN A 135 -24.18 2.86 0.51
CA GLN A 135 -25.30 3.77 0.34
C GLN A 135 -26.32 3.24 -0.68
N ARG A 136 -25.85 2.68 -1.80
CA ARG A 136 -26.71 2.06 -2.81
C ARG A 136 -27.48 0.85 -2.27
N LEU A 137 -26.91 0.14 -1.31
CA LEU A 137 -27.56 -0.97 -0.60
C LEU A 137 -28.62 -0.50 0.39
N HIS A 138 -28.51 0.73 0.89
CA HIS A 138 -29.43 1.32 1.85
C HIS A 138 -30.58 2.08 1.16
N ASP A 139 -30.34 2.61 -0.04
CA ASP A 139 -31.34 3.28 -0.89
C ASP A 139 -32.21 2.29 -1.71
N ASN A 140 -32.00 0.97 -1.56
CA ASN A 140 -32.78 -0.12 -2.17
C ASN A 140 -33.56 -0.88 -1.08
#